data_AF-A0A3M8CY82-F1
#
_entry.id   AF-A0A3M8CY82-F1
#
_cell.length_a   1.000
_cell.length_b   1.000
_cell.length_c   1.000
_cell.angle_alpha   90.00
_cell.angle_beta   90.00
_cell.angle_gamma   90.00
#
_symmetry.space_group_name_H-M   'P 1'
#
loop_
_entity.id
_entity.type
_entity.pdbx_description
1 polymer ?
#
loop_
_entity_poly.entity_id
_entity_poly.type
_entity_poly.pdbx_seq_one_letter_code
_entity_poly.pdbx_strand_id
1 'polypeptide(L)' 'MEKPVYNKSFYYTVPERNVSYIKDSLDIMYIPYWIEQSSDTLKLQEGVFAFVFPDVHGRVYNYIVELFDGRGLPYPE' A
#
# COMPACT_ATOMS: atom_id res chain seq x y z
N MET A 1 -15.39 0.68 18.91
CA MET A 1 -14.05 1.28 18.68
C MET A 1 -14.04 1.76 17.23
N GLU A 2 -14.12 3.07 17.02
CA GLU A 2 -13.92 3.65 15.69
C GLU A 2 -12.45 3.48 15.29
N LYS A 3 -12.21 2.95 14.08
CA LYS A 3 -10.86 2.86 13.55
C LYS A 3 -10.37 4.29 13.26
N PRO A 4 -9.15 4.68 13.66
CA PRO A 4 -8.61 5.99 13.30
C PRO A 4 -8.65 6.19 11.79
N VAL A 5 -9.10 7.38 11.37
CA VAL A 5 -9.09 7.82 9.98
C VAL A 5 -7.64 8.20 9.66
N TYR A 6 -6.91 7.28 9.06
CA TYR A 6 -5.55 7.56 8.61
C TYR A 6 -5.58 8.25 7.24
N ASN A 7 -4.75 9.28 7.06
CA ASN A 7 -4.52 9.88 5.75
C ASN A 7 -3.63 8.97 4.92
N LYS A 8 -3.94 8.82 3.63
CA LYS A 8 -3.11 8.11 2.64
C LYS A 8 -1.84 8.92 2.38
N SER A 9 -0.69 8.26 2.36
CA SER A 9 0.62 8.93 2.31
C SER A 9 1.47 8.46 1.14
N PHE A 10 1.60 7.15 0.94
CA PHE A 10 2.38 6.58 -0.15
C PHE A 10 1.77 5.27 -0.65
N TYR A 11 2.18 4.82 -1.84
CA TYR A 11 1.66 3.60 -2.43
C TYR A 11 2.70 2.85 -3.26
N TYR A 12 2.38 1.58 -3.54
CA TYR A 12 3.11 0.70 -4.43
C TYR A 12 2.18 0.06 -5.44
N THR A 13 2.62 -0.06 -6.68
CA THR A 13 1.87 -0.76 -7.73
C THR A 13 2.23 -2.24 -7.76
N VAL A 14 1.23 -3.11 -7.72
CA VAL A 14 1.39 -4.56 -7.65
C VAL A 14 0.55 -5.21 -8.75
N PRO A 15 1.12 -6.09 -9.58
CA PRO A 15 0.34 -6.90 -10.51
C PRO A 15 -0.68 -7.78 -9.76
N GLU A 16 -1.88 -7.95 -10.31
CA GLU A 16 -2.98 -8.70 -9.69
C GLU A 16 -2.54 -10.07 -9.12
N ARG A 17 -1.74 -10.81 -9.90
CA ARG A 17 -1.19 -12.12 -9.50
C ARG A 17 -0.42 -12.13 -8.17
N ASN A 18 0.12 -10.98 -7.75
CA ASN A 18 0.92 -10.84 -6.53
C ASN A 18 0.09 -10.28 -5.35
N VAL A 19 -1.13 -9.80 -5.59
CA VAL A 19 -1.95 -9.12 -4.58
C VAL A 19 -2.19 -10.00 -3.35
N SER A 20 -2.55 -11.28 -3.53
CA SER A 20 -2.84 -12.17 -2.40
C SER A 20 -1.63 -12.36 -1.50
N TYR A 21 -0.46 -12.63 -2.07
CA TYR A 21 0.77 -12.85 -1.32
C TYR A 21 1.20 -11.62 -0.52
N ILE A 22 1.12 -10.43 -1.13
CA ILE A 22 1.46 -9.17 -0.46
C ILE A 22 0.47 -8.87 0.67
N LYS A 23 -0.82 -9.08 0.43
CA LYS A 23 -1.86 -8.95 1.44
C LYS A 23 -1.58 -9.81 2.67
N ASP A 24 -1.34 -11.10 2.47
CA ASP A 24 -1.09 -12.02 3.58
C ASP A 24 0.13 -11.61 4.40
N SER A 25 1.18 -11.13 3.72
CA SER A 25 2.40 -10.63 4.38
C SER A 25 2.13 -9.38 5.23
N LEU A 26 1.36 -8.42 4.72
CA LEU A 26 0.99 -7.19 5.44
C LEU A 26 0.06 -7.48 6.63
N ASP A 27 -0.90 -8.40 6.45
CA ASP A 27 -1.84 -8.83 7.48
C ASP A 27 -1.10 -9.52 8.65
N ILE A 28 -0.14 -10.40 8.37
CA ILE A 28 0.71 -11.05 9.39
C ILE A 28 1.51 -10.02 10.20
N MET A 29 1.97 -8.96 9.55
CA MET A 29 2.73 -7.88 10.19
C MET A 29 1.84 -6.81 10.85
N TYR A 30 0.52 -6.94 10.78
CA TYR A 30 -0.45 -5.94 11.27
C TYR A 30 -0.22 -4.54 10.70
N ILE A 31 0.25 -4.44 9.45
CA ILE A 31 0.50 -3.16 8.79
C ILE A 31 -0.81 -2.66 8.19
N PRO A 32 -1.25 -1.41 8.48
CA PRO A 32 -2.44 -0.85 7.87
C PRO A 32 -2.20 -0.50 6.40
N TYR A 33 -3.14 -0.88 5.53
CA TYR A 33 -3.10 -0.55 4.11
C TYR A 33 -4.52 -0.48 3.51
N TRP A 34 -4.62 0.10 2.32
CA TRP A 34 -5.77 0.00 1.42
C TRP A 34 -5.33 -0.61 0.08
N ILE A 35 -6.25 -1.26 -0.62
CA ILE A 35 -6.04 -1.71 -1.99
C ILE A 35 -6.94 -0.88 -2.91
N GLU A 36 -6.35 -0.26 -3.92
CA GLU A 36 -7.05 0.57 -4.89
C GLU A 36 -6.81 0.08 -6.32
N GLN A 37 -7.84 0.27 -7.15
CA GLN A 37 -7.77 0.08 -8.59
C GLN A 37 -7.61 1.43 -9.29
N SER A 38 -7.45 1.40 -10.60
CA SER A 38 -7.37 2.61 -11.42
C SER A 38 -8.59 3.52 -11.17
N SER A 39 -8.33 4.81 -10.95
CA SER A 39 -9.33 5.84 -10.63
C SER A 39 -8.92 7.20 -11.20
N ASP A 40 -9.65 8.27 -10.86
CA ASP A 40 -9.23 9.63 -11.22
C ASP A 40 -8.04 10.13 -10.42
N THR A 41 -7.90 9.69 -9.17
CA THR A 41 -6.75 10.00 -8.31
C THR A 41 -5.52 9.21 -8.70
N LEU A 42 -5.66 7.89 -8.91
CA LEU A 42 -4.56 7.00 -9.27
C LEU A 42 -4.79 6.37 -10.65
N LYS A 43 -4.06 6.85 -11.66
CA LYS A 43 -4.07 6.26 -12.99
C LYS A 43 -3.15 5.04 -13.02
N LEU A 44 -3.75 3.86 -12.90
CA LEU A 44 -3.06 2.56 -12.92
C LEU A 44 -3.32 1.83 -14.25
N GLN A 45 -2.38 0.98 -14.65
CA GLN A 45 -2.56 0.06 -15.77
C GLN A 45 -3.59 -1.03 -15.44
N GLU A 46 -4.18 -1.64 -16.46
CA GLU A 46 -5.07 -2.79 -16.28
C GLU A 46 -4.31 -3.97 -15.65
N GLY A 47 -4.97 -4.68 -14.72
CA GLY A 47 -4.35 -5.78 -13.97
C GLY A 47 -3.31 -5.33 -12.94
N VAL A 48 -3.24 -4.03 -12.63
CA VAL A 48 -2.37 -3.45 -11.60
C VAL A 48 -3.20 -2.81 -10.50
N PHE A 49 -2.83 -3.10 -9.26
CA PHE A 49 -3.46 -2.58 -8.05
C PHE A 49 -2.46 -1.71 -7.28
N ALA A 50 -2.96 -0.72 -6.56
CA ALA A 50 -2.14 0.05 -5.63
C ALA A 50 -2.35 -0.44 -4.20
N PHE A 51 -1.27 -0.80 -3.51
CA PHE A 51 -1.24 -0.91 -2.06
C PHE A 51 -0.89 0.46 -1.50
N VAL A 52 -1.87 1.08 -0.85
CA VAL A 52 -1.77 2.44 -0.31
C VAL A 52 -1.58 2.34 1.20
N PHE A 53 -0.66 3.14 1.72
CA PHE A 53 -0.26 3.13 3.12
C PHE A 53 -0.49 4.51 3.74
N PRO A 54 -0.82 4.55 5.04
CA PRO A 54 -0.84 5.79 5.77
C PRO A 54 0.59 6.25 6.09
N ASP A 55 0.70 7.40 6.76
CA ASP A 55 1.96 7.71 7.44
C ASP A 55 2.21 6.67 8.54
N VAL A 56 3.42 6.11 8.56
CA VAL A 56 3.81 5.03 9.47
C VAL A 56 5.15 5.32 10.12
N HIS A 57 5.36 4.76 11.31
CA HIS A 57 6.64 4.87 12.00
C HIS A 57 7.78 4.29 11.14
N GLY A 58 8.96 4.93 11.13
CA GLY A 58 10.07 4.58 10.24
C GLY A 58 10.51 3.10 10.26
N ARG A 59 10.33 2.40 11.39
CA ARG A 59 10.56 0.94 11.46
C ARG A 59 9.58 0.15 10.60
N VAL A 60 8.29 0.51 10.64
CA VAL A 60 7.25 -0.11 9.80
C VAL A 60 7.50 0.23 8.33
N TYR A 61 7.87 1.48 8.05
CA TYR A 61 8.25 1.90 6.70
C TYR A 61 9.38 1.04 6.12
N ASN A 62 10.43 0.77 6.90
CA ASN A 62 11.55 -0.06 6.44
C ASN A 62 11.10 -1.49 6.07
N TYR A 63 10.21 -2.11 6.84
CA TYR A 63 9.65 -3.43 6.49
C TYR A 63 8.85 -3.38 5.19
N ILE A 64 8.09 -2.31 4.95
CA ILE A 64 7.36 -2.13 3.70
C ILE A 64 8.34 -1.97 2.53
N VAL A 65 9.39 -1.17 2.70
CA VAL A 65 10.43 -1.00 1.67
C VAL A 65 11.11 -2.32 1.31
N GLU A 66 11.42 -3.15 2.31
CA GLU A 66 11.99 -4.48 2.11
C GLU A 66 11.01 -5.43 1.40
N LEU A 67 9.73 -5.45 1.81
CA LEU A 67 8.71 -6.31 1.21
C LEU A 67 8.46 -6.01 -0.28
N PHE A 68 8.54 -4.74 -0.65
CA PHE A 68 8.27 -4.27 -2.01
C PHE A 68 9.54 -4.07 -2.86
N ASP A 69 10.72 -4.39 -2.32
CA ASP A 69 12.02 -4.20 -2.97
C ASP A 69 12.22 -2.78 -3.54
N GLY A 70 11.85 -1.77 -2.75
CA GLY A 70 11.95 -0.38 -3.20
C GLY A 70 11.17 0.63 -2.36
N ARG A 71 11.37 1.92 -2.67
CA ARG A 71 10.62 3.00 -2.05
C ARG A 71 9.28 3.21 -2.75
N GLY A 72 8.24 3.47 -1.95
CA GLY A 72 6.91 3.78 -2.46
C GLY A 72 6.84 5.15 -3.12
N LEU A 73 5.82 5.33 -3.94
CA LEU A 73 5.49 6.60 -4.58
C LEU A 73 4.61 7.43 -3.64
N PRO A 74 4.76 8.77 -3.61
CA PRO A 74 3.86 9.61 -2.83
C PRO A 74 2.42 9.47 -3.34
N TYR A 75 1.46 9.39 -2.43
CA TYR A 75 0.05 9.39 -2.80
C TYR A 75 -0.36 10.82 -3.22
N PRO A 76 -1.13 11.00 -4.31
CA PRO A 76 -1.59 12.33 -4.72
C PRO A 76 -2.48 12.99 -3.66
N GLU A 77 -2.29 14.28 -3.43
CA GLU A 77 -3.17 15.12 -2.58
C GLU A 77 -4.54 15.35 -3.22
#